data_AF-A0AAV6TR93-F1
#
_entry.id   AF-A0AAV6TR93-F1
#
_cell.length_a   1.000
_cell.length_b   1.000
_cell.length_c   1.000
_cell.angle_alpha   90.00
_cell.angle_beta   90.00
_cell.angle_gamma   90.00
#
_symmetry.space_group_name_H-M   'P 1'
#
loop_
_entity.id
_entity.type
_entity.pdbx_description
1 polymer ?
#
loop_
_entity_poly.entity_id
_entity_poly.type
_entity_poly.pdbx_seq_one_letter_code
_entity_poly.pdbx_strand_id
1 'polypeptide(L)' 'MSDSERKDVVTLLWDIENFNELFDFKIESPVFLSHSLDRTRWKMCLYPKGCDGDADDISLSLTRCGSRKTRSPKTCFGL' A
#
# COMPACT_ATOMS: atom_id res chain seq x y z
N MET A 1 -18.28 31.66 10.28
CA MET A 1 -17.63 30.59 11.05
C MET A 1 -17.44 29.44 10.11
N SER A 2 -16.23 29.27 9.58
CA SER A 2 -15.94 28.25 8.57
C SER A 2 -15.65 26.94 9.29
N ASP A 3 -16.56 25.99 9.13
CA ASP A 3 -16.38 24.62 9.61
C ASP A 3 -15.19 24.02 8.84
N SER A 4 -14.09 23.79 9.55
CA SER A 4 -12.88 23.23 8.96
C SER A 4 -13.17 21.76 8.68
N GLU A 5 -13.31 21.40 7.39
CA GLU A 5 -13.40 20.00 6.95
C GLU A 5 -12.25 19.22 7.58
N ARG A 6 -12.57 18.46 8.64
CA ARG A 6 -11.61 17.60 9.31
C ARG A 6 -11.33 16.46 8.34
N LYS A 7 -10.31 16.61 7.50
CA LYS A 7 -9.86 15.54 6.60
C LYS A 7 -9.62 14.31 7.46
N ASP A 8 -10.41 13.27 7.24
CA ASP A 8 -10.23 11.99 7.89
C ASP A 8 -8.87 11.43 7.47
N VAL A 9 -7.86 11.63 8.33
CA VAL A 9 -6.52 11.13 8.14
C VAL A 9 -6.49 9.66 8.56
N VAL A 10 -6.13 8.78 7.62
CA VAL A 10 -5.84 7.37 7.91
C VAL A 10 -4.33 7.23 8.01
N THR A 11 -3.85 6.86 9.20
CA THR A 11 -2.44 6.55 9.45
C THR A 11 -2.29 5.04 9.63
N LEU A 12 -1.43 4.42 8.83
CA LEU A 12 -1.02 3.02 8.98
C LEU A 12 0.44 3.00 9.40
N LEU A 13 0.73 2.35 10.52
CA LEU A 13 2.08 1.98 10.93
C LEU A 13 2.24 0.48 10.66
N TRP A 14 3.29 0.12 9.92
CA TRP A 14 3.58 -1.25 9.54
C TRP A 14 5.04 -1.58 9.84
N ASP A 15 5.23 -2.38 10.89
CA ASP A 15 6.55 -2.87 11.27
C ASP A 15 6.87 -4.14 10.48
N ILE A 16 8.10 -4.21 9.95
CA ILE A 16 8.61 -5.34 9.18
C ILE A 16 9.88 -5.84 9.86
N GLU A 17 9.80 -7.03 10.44
CA GLU A 17 10.93 -7.70 11.07
C GLU A 17 11.69 -8.55 10.06
N ASN A 18 13.00 -8.74 10.29
CA ASN A 18 13.89 -9.56 9.45
C ASN A 18 13.81 -9.19 7.96
N PHE A 19 13.76 -7.89 7.65
CA PHE A 19 13.60 -7.40 6.28
C PHE A 19 14.65 -7.96 5.29
N ASN A 20 15.87 -8.20 5.78
CA ASN A 20 16.97 -8.82 5.04
C ASN A 20 16.65 -10.24 4.54
N GLU A 21 15.71 -10.95 5.16
CA GLU A 21 15.31 -12.32 4.78
C GLU A 21 14.16 -12.34 3.78
N LEU A 22 13.54 -11.20 3.49
CA LEU A 22 12.30 -11.12 2.72
C LEU A 22 12.49 -10.66 1.27
N PHE A 23 13.74 -10.55 0.80
CA PHE A 23 14.08 -9.94 -0.49
C PHE A 23 13.50 -10.63 -1.73
N ASP A 24 13.16 -11.92 -1.64
CA ASP A 24 12.70 -12.69 -2.81
C ASP A 24 11.19 -12.61 -3.04
N PHE A 25 10.43 -12.05 -2.10
CA PHE A 25 8.96 -12.08 -2.16
C PHE A 25 8.34 -10.71 -1.90
N LYS A 26 7.19 -10.49 -2.53
CA LYS A 26 6.31 -9.38 -2.16
C LYS A 26 5.73 -9.64 -0.78
N ILE A 27 5.80 -8.64 0.09
CA ILE A 27 5.22 -8.67 1.44
C ILE A 27 3.93 -7.83 1.43
N GLU A 28 2.91 -8.27 2.16
CA GLU A 28 1.64 -7.56 2.27
C GLU A 28 1.39 -7.13 3.72
N SER A 29 0.90 -5.90 3.90
CA SER A 29 0.44 -5.44 5.20
C SER A 29 -0.89 -6.12 5.57
N PRO A 30 -1.27 -6.09 6.87
CA PRO A 30 -2.67 -6.29 7.25
C PRO A 30 -3.62 -5.37 6.47
N VAL A 31 -4.85 -5.85 6.25
CA VAL A 31 -5.89 -5.06 5.59
C VAL A 31 -6.43 -4.01 6.57
N PHE A 32 -6.47 -2.75 6.15
CA PHE A 32 -7.04 -1.66 6.91
C PHE A 32 -8.26 -1.04 6.20
N LEU A 33 -9.11 -0.38 6.98
CA LEU A 33 -10.33 0.25 6.51
C LEU A 33 -10.11 1.76 6.35
N SER A 34 -10.46 2.28 5.18
CA SER A 34 -10.62 3.72 5.00
C SER A 34 -12.08 4.09 5.24
N HIS A 35 -12.34 4.73 6.38
CA HIS A 35 -13.68 5.19 6.74
C HIS A 35 -14.16 6.35 5.87
N SER A 36 -13.22 7.13 5.33
CA SER A 36 -13.49 8.30 4.47
C SER A 36 -13.77 7.96 3.01
N LEU A 37 -13.43 6.75 2.58
CA LEU A 37 -13.66 6.26 1.23
C LEU A 37 -14.66 5.09 1.24
N ASP A 38 -15.90 5.32 1.67
CA ASP A 38 -16.98 4.30 1.65
C ASP A 38 -16.64 2.96 2.33
N ARG A 39 -15.91 2.99 3.46
CA ARG A 39 -15.46 1.79 4.19
C ARG A 39 -14.67 0.82 3.31
N THR A 40 -13.89 1.37 2.38
CA THR A 40 -13.10 0.55 1.47
C THR A 40 -11.93 -0.11 2.19
N ARG A 41 -11.64 -1.34 1.77
CA ARG A 41 -10.60 -2.18 2.34
C ARG A 41 -9.33 -2.00 1.53
N TRP A 42 -8.21 -1.76 2.19
CA TRP A 42 -6.93 -1.52 1.55
C TRP A 42 -5.83 -2.34 2.20
N LYS A 43 -4.78 -2.63 1.46
CA LYS A 43 -3.53 -3.19 1.98
C LYS A 43 -2.34 -2.57 1.25
N MET A 44 -1.22 -2.43 1.93
CA MET A 44 0.05 -2.08 1.31
C MET A 44 0.75 -3.36 0.82
N CYS A 45 1.47 -3.23 -0.28
CA CYS A 45 2.35 -4.24 -0.83
C CYS A 45 3.75 -3.65 -0.94
N LEU A 46 4.72 -4.32 -0.34
CA LEU A 46 6.14 -3.99 -0.46
C LEU A 46 6.82 -5.00 -1.38
N TYR A 47 7.56 -4.48 -2.35
CA TYR A 47 8.39 -5.26 -3.26
C TYR A 47 9.85 -4.86 -3.00
N PRO A 48 10.63 -5.72 -2.31
CA PRO A 48 12.00 -5.38 -1.94
C PRO A 48 12.99 -5.22 -3.11
N LYS A 49 12.68 -5.79 -4.28
CA LYS A 49 13.48 -5.69 -5.53
C LYS A 49 12.83 -4.80 -6.59
N GLY A 50 12.05 -3.82 -6.13
CA GLY A 50 11.17 -3.04 -6.98
C GLY A 50 10.05 -3.88 -7.63
N CYS A 51 9.18 -3.22 -8.39
CA CYS A 51 7.98 -3.87 -8.93
C CYS A 51 8.24 -4.81 -10.12
N ASP A 52 9.39 -4.61 -10.78
CA ASP A 52 9.84 -5.35 -11.96
C ASP A 52 10.89 -6.42 -11.63
N GLY A 53 11.33 -6.52 -10.36
CA GLY A 53 12.08 -7.66 -9.84
C GLY A 53 13.60 -7.59 -9.98
N ASP A 54 14.15 -6.53 -10.58
CA ASP A 54 15.59 -6.31 -10.79
C ASP A 54 15.90 -4.80 -10.71
N ALA A 55 15.40 -4.15 -9.65
CA ALA A 55 15.66 -2.74 -9.42
C ALA A 55 16.41 -2.54 -8.09
N ASP A 56 17.26 -1.50 -8.07
CA ASP A 56 17.97 -1.03 -6.87
C ASP A 56 17.07 -0.20 -5.94
N ASP A 57 15.76 -0.16 -6.21
CA ASP A 57 14.75 0.54 -5.42
C ASP A 57 13.81 -0.43 -4.71
N ILE A 58 13.15 0.07 -3.67
CA ILE A 58 11.98 -0.60 -3.09
C ILE A 58 10.72 0.00 -3.67
N SER A 59 9.77 -0.85 -4.08
CA SER A 59 8.48 -0.37 -4.56
C SER A 59 7.41 -0.61 -3.50
N LEU A 60 6.60 0.43 -3.23
CA LEU A 60 5.42 0.36 -2.38
C LEU A 60 4.17 0.61 -3.23
N SER A 61 3.13 -0.20 -3.02
CA SER A 61 1.83 0.03 -3.64
C SER A 61 0.67 -0.15 -2.67
N LEU A 62 -0.37 0.66 -2.88
CA LEU A 62 -1.60 0.60 -2.10
C LEU A 62 -2.71 -0.06 -2.93
N THR A 63 -3.19 -1.21 -2.49
CA THR A 63 -4.15 -2.04 -3.24
C THR A 63 -5.50 -2.08 -2.56
N ARG A 64 -6.56 -1.69 -3.27
CA ARG A 64 -7.96 -1.85 -2.82
C ARG A 64 -8.36 -3.31 -2.90
N CYS A 65 -8.84 -3.85 -1.79
CA CYS A 65 -9.34 -5.22 -1.69
C CYS A 65 -10.80 -5.29 -2.16
N GLY A 66 -11.13 -6.30 -2.98
CA GLY A 66 -12.51 -6.59 -3.38
C GLY A 66 -13.03 -5.84 -4.61
N SER A 67 -12.23 -5.02 -5.29
CA SER A 67 -12.55 -4.57 -6.65
C SER A 67 -12.46 -5.76 -7.61
N ARG A 68 -13.45 -5.92 -8.50
CA ARG A 68 -13.34 -6.82 -9.66
C ARG A 68 -12.02 -6.51 -10.36
N LYS A 69 -11.21 -7.53 -10.68
CA LYS A 69 -9.91 -7.38 -11.34
C LYS A 69 -10.08 -6.70 -12.70
N THR A 70 -10.10 -5.38 -12.74
CA THR A 70 -9.72 -4.65 -13.96
C THR A 70 -8.20 -4.59 -13.92
N ARG A 71 -7.54 -5.13 -14.95
CA ARG A 71 -6.09 -4.98 -15.16
C ARG A 71 -5.79 -3.48 -15.22
N SER A 72 -5.50 -2.91 -14.07
CA SER A 72 -5.07 -1.51 -13.95
C SER A 72 -3.55 -1.51 -14.10
N PRO A 73 -2.96 -0.54 -14.81
CA PRO A 73 -1.52 -0.43 -14.91
C PRO A 73 -0.92 -0.41 -13.51
N LYS A 74 0.14 -1.20 -13.28
CA LYS A 74 0.92 -1.10 -12.05
C LYS A 74 1.60 0.27 -12.08
N THR A 75 1.08 1.24 -11.35
CA THR A 75 1.78 2.50 -11.11
C THR A 75 2.48 2.36 -9.76
N CYS A 76 3.79 2.22 -9.80
CA CYS A 76 4.64 2.21 -8.62
C CYS A 76 5.18 3.62 -8.43
N PHE A 77 5.08 4.13 -7.21
CA PHE A 77 5.71 5.39 -6.83
C PHE A 77 7.07 5.03 -6.24
N GLY A 78 8.14 5.36 -6.96
CA GLY A 78 9.49 5.39 -6.39
C GLY A 78 9.61 6.60 -5.48
N LEU A 79 10.24 6.43 -4.32
CA LEU A 79 10.61 7.52 -3.41
C LEU A 79 11.82 8.29 -3.94
#